data_AF-A0A1S0TGG9-F1
#
_entry.id   AF-A0A1S0TGG9-F1
#
_cell.length_a   1.000
_cell.length_b   1.000
_cell.length_c   1.000
_cell.angle_alpha   90.00
_cell.angle_beta   90.00
_cell.angle_gamma   90.00
#
_symmetry.space_group_name_H-M   'P 1'
#
loop_
_entity.id
_entity.type
_entity.pdbx_description
1 polymer ?
#
loop_
_entity_poly.entity_id
_entity_poly.type
_entity_poly.pdbx_seq_one_letter_code
_entity_poly.pdbx_strand_id
1 'polypeptide(L)'
;MGTFNQFNVFHHELLKQRDEMMIKIKDIQSNLSDLDTTKLMKAFSWMAIMLLGLSIGEFLGNILFSTLLEFFISGSDATLLAYFILPLTVYYFLQLPLEITETNDLFRRHMLFSFAIFEGLLIGYLFSDKNLIGIPPIAALTPIAIGLIPHFGSTIIGEDHAKLICLTIGGGFILHLSMGIIIDLSLPYLLLATLYGIIGFAILQLYVNNTGKDFVSFFFLN
;
A
#
# COMPACT_ATOMS: atom_id res chain seq x y z
N MET A 1 -0.70 19.60 -35.40
CA MET A 1 0.71 19.11 -35.32
C MET A 1 1.28 19.10 -33.89
N GLY A 2 0.82 19.95 -32.95
CA GLY A 2 1.36 20.00 -31.57
C GLY A 2 0.95 18.86 -30.63
N THR A 3 -0.26 18.31 -30.77
CA THR A 3 -0.80 17.25 -29.88
C THR A 3 -0.11 15.89 -30.03
N PHE A 4 0.30 15.52 -31.24
CA PHE A 4 1.00 14.25 -31.51
C PHE A 4 2.42 14.24 -30.94
N ASN A 5 3.14 15.36 -31.03
CA ASN A 5 4.47 15.48 -30.44
C ASN A 5 4.42 15.48 -28.91
N GLN A 6 3.43 16.15 -28.30
CA GLN A 6 3.21 16.10 -26.85
C GLN A 6 2.88 14.68 -26.38
N PHE A 7 2.04 13.96 -27.11
CA PHE A 7 1.74 12.55 -26.83
C PHE A 7 2.99 11.67 -26.89
N ASN A 8 3.84 11.82 -27.91
CA ASN A 8 5.07 11.04 -28.03
C ASN A 8 6.09 11.32 -26.92
N VAL A 9 6.23 12.59 -26.50
CA VAL A 9 7.09 12.97 -25.38
C VAL A 9 6.58 12.33 -24.09
N PHE A 10 5.29 12.48 -23.79
CA PHE A 10 4.67 11.87 -22.62
C PHE A 10 4.78 10.34 -22.64
N HIS A 11 4.55 9.71 -23.79
CA HIS A 11 4.69 8.27 -23.96
C HIS A 11 6.12 7.79 -23.70
N HIS A 12 7.13 8.50 -24.20
CA HIS A 12 8.53 8.18 -23.93
C HIS A 12 8.89 8.35 -22.45
N GLU A 13 8.37 9.37 -21.80
CA GLU A 13 8.60 9.61 -20.38
C GLU A 13 7.97 8.51 -19.51
N LEU A 14 6.75 8.08 -19.83
CA LEU A 14 6.11 6.93 -19.20
C LEU A 14 6.91 5.63 -19.38
N LEU A 15 7.40 5.37 -20.59
CA LEU A 15 8.23 4.19 -20.87
C LEU A 15 9.52 4.21 -20.06
N LYS A 16 10.17 5.37 -19.98
CA LYS A 16 11.39 5.55 -19.17
C LYS A 16 11.12 5.31 -17.69
N GLN A 17 10.06 5.91 -17.13
CA GLN A 17 9.68 5.70 -15.73
C GLN A 17 9.36 4.23 -15.43
N ARG A 18 8.65 3.54 -16.34
CA ARG A 18 8.40 2.10 -16.24
C ARG A 18 9.70 1.31 -16.18
N ASP A 19 10.63 1.59 -17.08
CA ASP A 19 11.90 0.84 -17.17
C ASP A 19 12.76 1.06 -15.93
N GLU A 20 12.83 2.30 -15.43
CA GLU A 20 13.49 2.63 -14.17
C GLU A 20 12.85 1.91 -12.98
N MET A 21 11.51 1.87 -12.90
CA MET A 21 10.79 1.15 -11.86
C MET A 21 11.07 -0.36 -11.93
N MET A 22 11.06 -0.94 -13.13
CA MET A 22 11.34 -2.36 -13.34
C MET A 22 12.77 -2.74 -12.95
N ILE A 23 13.75 -1.86 -13.19
CA ILE A 23 15.13 -2.05 -12.74
C ILE A 23 15.18 -2.07 -11.21
N LYS A 24 14.56 -1.10 -10.55
CA LYS A 24 14.52 -1.02 -9.07
C LYS A 24 13.86 -2.24 -8.43
N ILE A 25 12.75 -2.71 -8.97
CA ILE A 25 12.07 -3.90 -8.43
C ILE A 25 12.94 -5.16 -8.54
N LYS A 26 13.73 -5.26 -9.61
CA LYS A 26 14.65 -6.39 -9.86
C LYS A 26 15.96 -6.30 -9.10
N ASP A 27 16.34 -5.13 -8.60
CA ASP A 27 17.58 -4.97 -7.86
C ASP A 27 17.46 -5.65 -6.49
N ILE A 28 18.16 -6.77 -6.34
CA ILE A 28 18.21 -7.56 -5.11
C ILE A 28 19.65 -7.58 -4.56
N GLN A 29 20.61 -6.95 -5.25
CA GLN A 29 22.04 -7.09 -4.98
C GLN A 29 22.71 -5.81 -4.46
N SER A 30 22.01 -4.68 -4.43
CA SER A 30 22.52 -3.44 -3.87
C SER A 30 22.79 -3.54 -2.36
N ASN A 31 23.79 -2.77 -1.89
CA ASN A 31 24.13 -2.72 -0.48
C ASN A 31 23.13 -1.84 0.28
N LEU A 32 22.71 -2.29 1.47
CA LEU A 32 21.82 -1.63 2.40
C LEU A 32 22.49 -0.61 3.34
N SER A 33 23.74 -0.23 3.11
CA SER A 33 24.52 0.63 4.03
C SER A 33 23.82 1.93 4.44
N ASP A 34 22.91 2.45 3.61
CA ASP A 34 22.17 3.69 3.85
C ASP A 34 20.73 3.47 4.38
N LEU A 35 20.32 2.23 4.64
CA LEU A 35 18.95 1.92 5.08
C LEU A 35 18.73 2.30 6.55
N ASP A 36 17.97 3.38 6.77
CA ASP A 36 17.45 3.75 8.08
C ASP A 36 16.23 2.87 8.45
N THR A 37 16.47 1.81 9.23
CA THR A 37 15.43 0.89 9.69
C THR A 37 14.36 1.56 10.56
N THR A 38 14.66 2.69 11.20
CA THR A 38 13.69 3.45 11.99
C THR A 38 12.73 4.21 11.09
N LYS A 39 13.24 4.84 10.02
CA LYS A 39 12.38 5.46 8.99
C LYS A 39 11.54 4.44 8.25
N LEU A 40 12.11 3.28 7.91
CA LEU A 40 11.40 2.16 7.31
C LEU A 40 10.23 1.71 8.21
N MET A 41 10.52 1.45 9.49
CA MET A 41 9.53 1.06 10.48
C MET A 41 8.40 2.09 10.59
N LYS A 42 8.71 3.38 10.66
CA LYS A 42 7.71 4.45 10.76
C LYS A 42 6.79 4.48 9.53
N ALA A 43 7.36 4.38 8.33
CA ALA A 43 6.60 4.41 7.08
C ALA A 43 5.64 3.20 6.97
N PHE A 44 6.17 2.00 7.16
CA PHE A 44 5.38 0.77 7.04
C PHE A 44 4.42 0.55 8.22
N SER A 45 4.73 1.03 9.43
CA SER A 45 3.77 1.06 10.53
C SER A 45 2.57 1.96 10.21
N TRP A 46 2.79 3.14 9.61
CA TRP A 46 1.66 3.97 9.18
C TRP A 46 0.85 3.33 8.06
N MET A 47 1.51 2.67 7.11
CA MET A 47 0.82 1.87 6.09
C MET A 47 -0.06 0.78 6.71
N ALA A 48 0.44 0.08 7.73
CA ALA A 48 -0.34 -0.92 8.45
C ALA A 48 -1.56 -0.30 9.14
N ILE A 49 -1.40 0.84 9.81
CA ILE A 49 -2.53 1.53 10.47
C ILE A 49 -3.56 1.99 9.43
N MET A 50 -3.14 2.50 8.28
CA MET A 50 -4.06 2.86 7.19
C MET A 50 -4.85 1.65 6.69
N LEU A 51 -4.21 0.50 6.49
CA LEU A 51 -4.88 -0.73 6.06
C LEU A 51 -5.83 -1.27 7.14
N LEU A 52 -5.50 -1.12 8.42
CA LEU A 52 -6.43 -1.43 9.51
C LEU A 52 -7.64 -0.49 9.51
N GLY A 53 -7.43 0.81 9.26
CA GLY A 53 -8.50 1.78 9.07
C GLY A 53 -9.41 1.41 7.90
N LEU A 54 -8.83 0.97 6.78
CA LEU A 54 -9.57 0.44 5.64
C LEU A 54 -10.43 -0.78 6.03
N SER A 55 -9.87 -1.76 6.76
CA SER A 55 -10.66 -2.91 7.23
C SER A 55 -11.79 -2.51 8.18
N ILE A 56 -11.59 -1.50 9.04
CA ILE A 56 -12.65 -0.94 9.88
C ILE A 56 -13.75 -0.33 8.99
N GLY A 57 -13.37 0.49 8.02
CA GLY A 57 -14.30 1.07 7.05
C GLY A 57 -15.11 -0.01 6.34
N GLU A 58 -14.45 -1.04 5.82
CA GLU A 58 -15.07 -2.17 5.13
C GLU A 58 -16.11 -2.86 5.99
N PHE A 59 -15.77 -3.17 7.24
CA PHE A 59 -16.71 -3.74 8.20
C PHE A 59 -17.95 -2.85 8.41
N LEU A 60 -17.75 -1.54 8.58
CA LEU A 60 -18.84 -0.57 8.76
C LEU A 60 -19.73 -0.47 7.51
N GLY A 61 -19.13 -0.40 6.32
CA GLY A 61 -19.83 -0.28 5.05
C GLY A 61 -20.60 -1.55 4.67
N ASN A 62 -20.07 -2.72 5.00
CA ASN A 62 -20.70 -4.00 4.74
C ASN A 62 -21.90 -4.25 5.67
N ILE A 63 -21.69 -4.09 6.99
CA ILE A 63 -22.66 -4.54 7.99
C ILE A 63 -23.57 -3.43 8.51
N LEU A 64 -23.02 -2.25 8.84
CA LEU A 64 -23.78 -1.22 9.56
C LEU A 64 -24.47 -0.23 8.64
N PHE A 65 -23.82 0.13 7.54
CA PHE A 65 -24.26 1.24 6.69
C PHE A 65 -24.68 0.83 5.30
N SER A 66 -24.66 -0.45 4.92
CA SER A 66 -24.98 -0.89 3.56
C SER A 66 -26.37 -0.42 3.11
N THR A 67 -27.41 -0.68 3.90
CA THR A 67 -28.78 -0.20 3.62
C THR A 67 -28.87 1.33 3.62
N LEU A 68 -28.14 2.00 4.51
CA LEU A 68 -28.16 3.47 4.58
C LEU A 68 -27.51 4.10 3.34
N LEU A 69 -26.37 3.57 2.92
CA LEU A 69 -25.60 4.05 1.78
C LEU A 69 -26.34 3.83 0.47
N GLU A 70 -27.09 2.73 0.34
CA GLU A 70 -27.92 2.45 -0.83
C GLU A 70 -28.97 3.53 -1.11
N PHE A 71 -29.46 4.24 -0.08
CA PHE A 71 -30.37 5.38 -0.27
C PHE A 71 -29.70 6.58 -0.94
N PHE A 72 -28.39 6.73 -0.80
CA PHE A 72 -27.65 7.92 -1.26
C PHE A 72 -26.76 7.67 -2.47
N ILE A 73 -26.19 6.48 -2.58
CA ILE A 73 -25.13 6.15 -3.54
C ILE A 73 -25.44 4.80 -4.15
N SER A 74 -25.49 4.72 -5.49
CA SER A 74 -25.64 3.43 -6.17
C SER A 74 -24.33 2.63 -6.18
N GLY A 75 -24.41 1.31 -6.40
CA GLY A 75 -23.21 0.48 -6.53
C GLY A 75 -22.24 0.94 -7.64
N SER A 76 -22.76 1.47 -8.75
CA SER A 76 -21.91 2.06 -9.81
C SER A 76 -21.19 3.32 -9.34
N ASP A 77 -21.87 4.18 -8.60
CA ASP A 77 -21.28 5.41 -8.06
C ASP A 77 -20.23 5.09 -7.01
N ALA A 78 -20.52 4.13 -6.11
CA ALA A 78 -19.57 3.66 -5.11
C ALA A 78 -18.32 3.03 -5.75
N THR A 79 -18.48 2.29 -6.85
CA THR A 79 -17.36 1.73 -7.63
C THR A 79 -16.48 2.85 -8.20
N LEU A 80 -17.12 3.85 -8.82
CA LEU A 80 -16.41 4.98 -9.40
C LEU A 80 -15.70 5.82 -8.32
N LEU A 81 -16.34 6.00 -7.16
CA LEU A 81 -15.77 6.70 -6.02
C LEU A 81 -14.56 5.96 -5.45
N ALA A 82 -14.71 4.67 -5.13
CA ALA A 82 -13.66 3.88 -4.47
C ALA A 82 -12.43 3.68 -5.37
N TYR A 83 -12.61 3.33 -6.64
CA TYR A 83 -11.50 2.92 -7.51
C TYR A 83 -10.94 4.02 -8.40
N PHE A 84 -11.62 5.16 -8.57
CA PHE A 84 -11.16 6.24 -9.44
C PHE A 84 -11.10 7.59 -8.75
N ILE A 85 -12.22 8.11 -8.25
CA ILE A 85 -12.26 9.48 -7.69
C ILE A 85 -11.40 9.58 -6.43
N LEU A 86 -11.50 8.63 -5.52
CA LEU A 86 -10.78 8.68 -4.26
C LEU A 86 -9.26 8.55 -4.45
N PRO A 87 -8.73 7.58 -5.24
CA PRO A 87 -7.30 7.53 -5.58
C PRO A 87 -6.81 8.81 -6.26
N LEU A 88 -7.61 9.39 -7.16
CA LEU A 88 -7.25 10.65 -7.83
C LEU A 88 -7.22 11.83 -6.84
N THR A 89 -8.16 11.87 -5.91
CA THR A 89 -8.22 12.89 -4.84
C THR A 89 -7.00 12.77 -3.93
N VAL A 90 -6.64 11.56 -3.53
CA VAL A 90 -5.42 11.28 -2.75
C VAL A 90 -4.19 11.75 -3.52
N TYR A 91 -4.07 11.42 -4.80
CA TYR A 91 -2.94 11.85 -5.64
C TYR A 91 -2.78 13.37 -5.65
N TYR A 92 -3.85 14.14 -5.89
CA TYR A 92 -3.77 15.59 -5.89
C TYR A 92 -3.54 16.18 -4.49
N PHE A 93 -4.15 15.59 -3.45
CA PHE A 93 -3.91 16.01 -2.06
C PHE A 93 -2.43 15.87 -1.68
N LEU A 94 -1.81 14.79 -2.11
CA LEU A 94 -0.40 14.50 -1.89
C LEU A 94 0.53 15.52 -2.58
N GLN A 95 0.13 16.06 -3.75
CA GLN A 95 0.86 17.08 -4.49
C GLN A 95 0.74 18.50 -3.95
N LEU A 96 -0.11 18.75 -2.96
CA LEU A 96 -0.24 20.09 -2.39
C LEU A 96 1.11 20.57 -1.83
N PRO A 97 1.59 21.77 -2.18
CA PRO A 97 2.87 22.28 -1.70
C PRO A 97 2.74 22.69 -0.24
N LEU A 98 3.04 21.77 0.67
CA LEU A 98 3.07 22.01 2.10
C LEU A 98 4.52 22.02 2.56
N GLU A 99 4.87 22.95 3.44
CA GLU A 99 6.20 23.00 4.04
C GLU A 99 6.52 21.68 4.75
N ILE A 100 7.76 21.21 4.63
CA ILE A 100 8.22 19.97 5.25
C ILE A 100 8.42 20.22 6.74
N THR A 101 7.33 20.09 7.49
CA THR A 101 7.27 20.20 8.95
C THR A 101 6.63 18.96 9.53
N GLU A 102 7.00 18.60 10.77
CA GLU A 102 6.40 17.47 11.49
C GLU A 102 4.87 17.59 11.60
N THR A 103 4.35 18.82 11.78
CA THR A 103 2.90 19.07 11.85
C THR A 103 2.21 18.77 10.52
N ASN A 104 2.80 19.19 9.40
CA ASN A 104 2.22 18.94 8.07
C ASN A 104 2.32 17.47 7.66
N ASP A 105 3.42 16.79 7.99
CA ASP A 105 3.56 15.35 7.81
C ASP A 105 2.51 14.57 8.63
N LEU A 106 2.31 14.94 9.90
CA LEU A 106 1.29 14.36 10.75
C LEU A 106 -0.11 14.57 10.18
N PHE A 107 -0.42 15.79 9.72
CA PHE A 107 -1.70 16.12 9.09
C PHE A 107 -1.95 15.26 7.85
N ARG A 108 -0.95 15.15 6.95
CA ARG A 108 -1.05 14.30 5.75
C ARG A 108 -1.38 12.86 6.11
N ARG A 109 -0.70 12.28 7.11
CA ARG A 109 -0.93 10.89 7.54
C ARG A 109 -2.34 10.65 8.07
N HIS A 110 -2.88 11.58 8.85
CA HIS A 110 -4.25 11.48 9.36
C HIS A 110 -5.31 11.65 8.27
N MET A 111 -5.06 12.52 7.30
CA MET A 111 -5.92 12.66 6.12
C MET A 111 -5.91 11.40 5.28
N LEU A 112 -4.74 10.81 5.01
CA LEU A 112 -4.62 9.52 4.31
C LEU A 112 -5.34 8.39 5.05
N PHE A 113 -5.23 8.35 6.38
CA PHE A 113 -5.98 7.40 7.21
C PHE A 113 -7.49 7.59 7.07
N SER A 114 -7.97 8.83 7.05
CA SER A 114 -9.39 9.14 6.83
C SER A 114 -9.87 8.71 5.45
N PHE A 115 -9.05 8.93 4.41
CA PHE A 115 -9.33 8.43 3.06
C PHE A 115 -9.38 6.90 3.03
N ALA A 116 -8.46 6.21 3.70
CA ALA A 116 -8.45 4.75 3.77
C ALA A 116 -9.71 4.18 4.44
N ILE A 117 -10.19 4.80 5.54
CA ILE A 117 -11.47 4.41 6.17
C ILE A 117 -12.62 4.60 5.19
N PHE A 118 -12.66 5.74 4.49
CA PHE A 118 -13.73 6.02 3.54
C PHE A 118 -13.71 5.07 2.33
N GLU A 119 -12.51 4.75 1.82
CA GLU A 119 -12.31 3.73 0.78
C GLU A 119 -12.85 2.38 1.25
N GLY A 120 -12.44 1.96 2.45
CA GLY A 120 -12.93 0.75 3.08
C GLY A 120 -14.45 0.72 3.16
N LEU A 121 -15.07 1.81 3.63
CA LEU A 121 -16.53 1.92 3.73
C LEU A 121 -17.23 1.72 2.38
N LEU A 122 -16.71 2.31 1.30
CA LEU A 122 -17.26 2.11 -0.04
C LEU A 122 -17.06 0.68 -0.53
N ILE A 123 -15.87 0.09 -0.32
CA ILE A 123 -15.56 -1.30 -0.68
C ILE A 123 -16.49 -2.26 0.08
N GLY A 124 -16.68 -2.05 1.38
CA GLY A 124 -17.58 -2.84 2.22
C GLY A 124 -19.02 -2.79 1.72
N TYR A 125 -19.51 -1.61 1.34
CA TYR A 125 -20.82 -1.45 0.73
C TYR A 125 -20.92 -2.20 -0.61
N LEU A 126 -19.91 -2.12 -1.49
CA LEU A 126 -19.92 -2.82 -2.78
C LEU A 126 -20.01 -4.35 -2.65
N PHE A 127 -19.47 -4.89 -1.55
CA PHE A 127 -19.46 -6.32 -1.27
C PHE A 127 -20.57 -6.77 -0.31
N SER A 128 -21.45 -5.88 0.16
CA SER A 128 -22.44 -6.24 1.19
C SER A 128 -23.43 -7.32 0.75
N ASP A 129 -23.82 -7.29 -0.53
CA ASP A 129 -24.73 -8.30 -1.12
C ASP A 129 -23.97 -9.41 -1.87
N LYS A 130 -22.64 -9.44 -1.75
CA LYS A 130 -21.80 -10.46 -2.37
C LYS A 130 -21.43 -11.49 -1.32
N ASN A 131 -21.88 -12.72 -1.54
CA ASN A 131 -21.43 -13.87 -0.76
C ASN A 131 -19.98 -14.23 -1.14
N LEU A 132 -19.03 -13.47 -0.60
CA LEU A 132 -17.61 -13.79 -0.71
C LEU A 132 -17.31 -15.05 0.09
N ILE A 133 -16.46 -15.92 -0.47
CA ILE A 133 -16.08 -17.18 0.15
C ILE A 133 -14.97 -16.91 1.16
N GLY A 134 -15.29 -17.13 2.44
CA GLY A 134 -14.33 -17.04 3.54
C GLY A 134 -14.03 -15.61 4.00
N ILE A 135 -13.17 -15.49 5.01
CA ILE A 135 -12.73 -14.21 5.56
C ILE A 135 -11.41 -13.83 4.87
N PRO A 136 -11.26 -12.60 4.32
CA PRO A 136 -10.03 -12.20 3.65
C PRO A 136 -8.83 -12.08 4.61
N PRO A 137 -7.59 -12.31 4.14
CA PRO A 137 -6.39 -12.02 4.92
C PRO A 137 -6.32 -10.55 5.35
N ILE A 138 -5.75 -10.31 6.54
CA ILE A 138 -5.56 -8.95 7.06
C ILE A 138 -4.40 -8.29 6.29
N ALA A 139 -4.71 -7.36 5.38
CA ALA A 139 -3.74 -6.69 4.51
C ALA A 139 -2.58 -6.04 5.29
N ALA A 140 -2.84 -5.55 6.50
CA ALA A 140 -1.85 -4.90 7.37
C ALA A 140 -0.70 -5.82 7.82
N LEU A 141 -0.84 -7.15 7.77
CA LEU A 141 0.22 -8.07 8.22
C LEU A 141 1.51 -7.94 7.41
N THR A 142 1.40 -7.68 6.10
CA THR A 142 2.58 -7.51 5.24
C THR A 142 3.40 -6.26 5.61
N PRO A 143 2.82 -5.04 5.67
CA PRO A 143 3.58 -3.87 6.10
C PRO A 143 4.03 -3.95 7.57
N ILE A 144 3.30 -4.63 8.47
CA ILE A 144 3.79 -4.90 9.83
C ILE A 144 5.10 -5.70 9.78
N ALA A 145 5.15 -6.77 8.98
CA ALA A 145 6.35 -7.57 8.83
C ALA A 145 7.51 -6.74 8.23
N ILE A 146 7.24 -5.95 7.19
CA ILE A 146 8.25 -5.09 6.56
C ILE A 146 8.78 -4.01 7.52
N GLY A 147 7.92 -3.44 8.37
CA GLY A 147 8.33 -2.40 9.30
C GLY A 147 9.06 -2.92 10.53
N LEU A 148 8.55 -3.99 11.16
CA LEU A 148 9.04 -4.45 12.46
C LEU A 148 10.22 -5.42 12.36
N ILE A 149 10.21 -6.35 11.39
CA ILE A 149 11.25 -7.38 11.28
C ILE A 149 12.65 -6.76 11.08
N PRO A 150 12.84 -5.77 10.19
CA PRO A 150 14.16 -5.15 10.00
C PRO A 150 14.60 -4.31 11.18
N HIS A 151 13.65 -3.68 11.89
CA HIS A 151 13.97 -2.88 13.06
C HIS A 151 14.53 -3.75 14.20
N PHE A 152 13.82 -4.83 14.56
CA PHE A 152 14.23 -5.73 15.63
C PHE A 152 15.29 -6.76 15.21
N GLY A 153 15.34 -7.11 13.92
CA GLY A 153 16.27 -8.09 13.34
C GLY A 153 17.47 -7.45 12.62
N SER A 154 17.74 -6.17 12.84
CA SER A 154 18.80 -5.41 12.14
C SER A 154 20.18 -6.06 12.24
N THR A 155 20.52 -6.68 13.36
CA THR A 155 21.79 -7.40 13.56
C THR A 155 21.91 -8.67 12.72
N ILE A 156 20.78 -9.33 12.40
CA ILE A 156 20.73 -10.56 11.60
C ILE A 156 20.73 -10.23 10.11
N ILE A 157 19.97 -9.20 9.73
CA ILE A 157 19.87 -8.71 8.35
C ILE A 157 21.19 -8.05 7.94
N GLY A 158 21.74 -7.18 8.77
CA GLY A 158 22.94 -6.40 8.46
C GLY A 158 22.76 -5.63 7.15
N GLU A 159 23.77 -5.68 6.30
CA GLU A 159 23.78 -5.04 4.97
C GLU A 159 23.23 -5.94 3.85
N ASP A 160 22.70 -7.12 4.18
CA ASP A 160 22.28 -8.12 3.21
C ASP A 160 20.84 -7.90 2.73
N HIS A 161 20.73 -7.46 1.49
CA HIS A 161 19.46 -7.15 0.84
C HIS A 161 18.57 -8.38 0.62
N ALA A 162 19.16 -9.55 0.34
CA ALA A 162 18.40 -10.78 0.18
C ALA A 162 17.82 -11.24 1.53
N LYS A 163 18.56 -11.07 2.64
CA LYS A 163 18.04 -11.33 3.99
C LYS A 163 16.90 -10.39 4.35
N LEU A 164 17.00 -9.09 4.00
CA LEU A 164 15.92 -8.14 4.23
C LEU A 164 14.63 -8.61 3.56
N ILE A 165 14.67 -8.91 2.26
CA ILE A 165 13.50 -9.36 1.48
C ILE A 165 12.97 -10.69 2.03
N CYS A 166 13.86 -11.67 2.22
CA CYS A 166 13.48 -13.00 2.67
C CYS A 166 12.77 -12.95 4.04
N LEU A 167 13.35 -12.22 5.00
CA LEU A 167 12.80 -12.15 6.35
C LEU A 167 11.53 -11.30 6.42
N THR A 168 11.42 -10.22 5.66
CA THR A 168 10.23 -9.35 5.68
C THR A 168 9.06 -9.95 4.91
N ILE A 169 9.26 -10.33 3.65
CA ILE A 169 8.21 -10.87 2.79
C ILE A 169 7.87 -12.30 3.20
N GLY A 170 8.89 -13.12 3.48
CA GLY A 170 8.70 -14.48 4.00
C GLY A 170 8.05 -14.46 5.38
N GLY A 171 8.51 -13.58 6.28
CA GLY A 171 7.89 -13.39 7.60
C GLY A 171 6.43 -12.93 7.51
N GLY A 172 6.13 -11.95 6.64
CA GLY A 172 4.76 -11.50 6.37
C GLY A 172 3.87 -12.62 5.82
N PHE A 173 4.39 -13.44 4.91
CA PHE A 173 3.66 -14.60 4.39
C PHE A 173 3.41 -15.66 5.47
N ILE A 174 4.38 -15.92 6.35
CA ILE A 174 4.20 -16.82 7.52
C ILE A 174 3.11 -16.28 8.45
N LEU A 175 3.05 -14.97 8.69
CA LEU A 175 1.96 -14.36 9.49
C LEU A 175 0.59 -14.59 8.82
N HIS A 176 0.50 -14.39 7.51
CA HIS A 176 -0.73 -14.69 6.76
C HIS A 176 -1.12 -16.17 6.84
N LEU A 177 -0.18 -17.09 6.69
CA LEU A 177 -0.44 -18.54 6.81
C LEU A 177 -0.91 -18.90 8.22
N SER A 178 -0.26 -18.34 9.25
CA SER A 178 -0.61 -18.57 10.65
C SER A 178 -2.04 -18.11 10.93
N MET A 179 -2.41 -16.93 10.43
CA MET A 179 -3.78 -16.41 10.55
C MET A 179 -4.79 -17.23 9.75
N GLY A 180 -4.42 -17.68 8.54
CA GLY A 180 -5.27 -18.48 7.68
C GLY A 180 -5.60 -19.86 8.28
N ILE A 181 -4.65 -20.47 8.98
CA ILE A 181 -4.88 -21.73 9.74
C ILE A 181 -5.92 -21.54 10.84
N ILE A 182 -5.98 -20.35 11.46
CA ILE A 182 -6.93 -20.06 12.55
C ILE A 182 -8.34 -19.82 12.00
N ILE A 183 -8.47 -19.11 10.88
CA ILE A 183 -9.78 -18.68 10.36
C ILE A 183 -10.39 -19.69 9.39
N ASP A 184 -9.64 -20.03 8.33
CA ASP A 184 -9.88 -21.09 7.34
C ASP A 184 -8.99 -20.80 6.12
N LEU A 185 -8.13 -21.76 5.74
CA LEU A 185 -7.14 -21.56 4.68
C LEU A 185 -7.73 -21.94 3.32
N SER A 186 -8.49 -21.01 2.73
CA SER A 186 -9.10 -21.19 1.41
C SER A 186 -8.16 -20.79 0.26
N LEU A 187 -8.48 -21.24 -0.97
CA LEU A 187 -7.73 -20.81 -2.16
C LEU A 187 -7.80 -19.28 -2.38
N PRO A 188 -8.97 -18.62 -2.28
CA PRO A 188 -9.03 -17.15 -2.33
C PRO A 188 -8.17 -16.46 -1.27
N TYR A 189 -8.13 -17.00 -0.05
CA TYR A 189 -7.27 -16.49 1.03
C TYR A 189 -5.79 -16.54 0.63
N LEU A 190 -5.33 -17.69 0.15
CA LEU A 190 -3.93 -17.88 -0.26
C LEU A 190 -3.56 -16.96 -1.43
N LEU A 191 -4.42 -16.84 -2.43
CA LEU A 191 -4.20 -15.95 -3.57
C LEU A 191 -4.09 -14.48 -3.13
N LEU A 192 -4.97 -14.02 -2.23
CA LEU A 192 -4.94 -12.65 -1.74
C LEU A 192 -3.73 -12.39 -0.84
N ALA A 193 -3.37 -13.34 0.03
CA ALA A 193 -2.16 -13.25 0.85
C ALA A 193 -0.88 -13.19 0.01
N THR A 194 -0.80 -14.00 -1.06
CA THR A 194 0.31 -13.93 -2.02
C THR A 194 0.33 -12.58 -2.75
N LEU A 195 -0.83 -12.05 -3.15
CA LEU A 195 -0.91 -10.74 -3.79
C LEU A 195 -0.41 -9.62 -2.85
N TYR A 196 -0.80 -9.64 -1.58
CA TYR A 196 -0.25 -8.72 -0.57
C TYR A 196 1.26 -8.86 -0.43
N GLY A 197 1.79 -10.08 -0.45
CA GLY A 197 3.24 -10.32 -0.45
C GLY A 197 3.95 -9.73 -1.67
N ILE A 198 3.40 -9.91 -2.87
CA ILE A 198 3.95 -9.35 -4.13
C ILE A 198 3.93 -7.82 -4.10
N ILE A 199 2.83 -7.21 -3.67
CA ILE A 199 2.70 -5.75 -3.53
C ILE A 199 3.70 -5.25 -2.48
N GLY A 200 3.79 -5.91 -1.33
CA GLY A 200 4.76 -5.59 -0.27
C GLY A 200 6.20 -5.68 -0.76
N PHE A 201 6.54 -6.70 -1.53
CA PHE A 201 7.85 -6.84 -2.17
C PHE A 201 8.14 -5.66 -3.09
N ALA A 202 7.22 -5.34 -4.01
CA ALA A 202 7.42 -4.22 -4.94
C ALA A 202 7.61 -2.90 -4.19
N ILE A 203 6.76 -2.60 -3.19
CA ILE A 203 6.87 -1.36 -2.40
C ILE A 203 8.18 -1.30 -1.61
N LEU A 204 8.60 -2.41 -0.98
CA LEU A 204 9.87 -2.48 -0.26
C LEU A 204 11.06 -2.24 -1.19
N GLN A 205 11.05 -2.85 -2.37
CA GLN A 205 12.10 -2.64 -3.37
C GLN A 205 12.16 -1.19 -3.84
N LEU A 206 11.00 -0.57 -4.04
CA LEU A 206 10.95 0.85 -4.37
C LEU A 206 11.42 1.71 -3.19
N TYR A 207 11.16 1.34 -1.95
CA TYR A 207 11.66 2.07 -0.78
C TYR A 207 13.19 2.07 -0.72
N VAL A 208 13.77 0.87 -0.70
CA VAL A 208 15.21 0.68 -0.52
C VAL A 208 16.03 1.25 -1.68
N ASN A 209 15.53 1.12 -2.91
CA ASN A 209 16.23 1.67 -4.08
C ASN A 209 16.02 3.17 -4.28
N ASN A 210 15.26 3.82 -3.40
CA ASN A 210 15.09 5.26 -3.37
C ASN A 210 15.68 5.92 -2.12
N THR A 211 16.30 5.18 -1.18
CA THR A 211 16.76 5.73 0.12
C THR A 211 17.85 6.82 0.07
N GLY A 212 18.23 7.34 -1.11
CA GLY A 212 19.07 8.55 -1.29
C GLY A 212 18.36 9.76 -1.93
N LYS A 213 17.07 9.64 -2.27
CA LYS A 213 16.20 10.73 -2.72
C LYS A 213 14.96 10.64 -1.87
N ASP A 214 14.63 11.67 -1.09
CA ASP A 214 13.48 11.67 -0.16
C ASP A 214 12.35 10.78 -0.69
N PHE A 215 11.99 9.71 0.03
CA PHE A 215 11.02 8.71 -0.43
C PHE A 215 9.65 9.33 -0.77
N VAL A 216 9.42 10.54 -0.24
CA VAL A 216 8.33 11.47 -0.59
C VAL A 216 8.41 11.95 -2.05
N SER A 217 9.49 11.78 -2.80
CA SER A 217 9.61 12.15 -4.22
C SER A 217 9.25 11.01 -5.18
N PHE A 218 9.19 9.76 -4.71
CA PHE A 218 8.96 8.62 -5.60
C PHE A 218 7.47 8.34 -5.85
N PHE A 219 6.60 8.68 -4.90
CA PHE A 219 5.15 8.76 -5.12
C PHE A 219 4.70 10.14 -5.62
N PHE A 220 5.59 11.13 -5.62
CA PHE A 220 5.27 12.53 -5.82
C PHE A 220 6.27 13.13 -6.81
N LEU A 221 5.91 13.07 -8.10
CA LEU A 221 6.66 13.74 -9.16
C LEU A 221 6.72 15.25 -8.90
N ASN A 222 7.97 15.74 -8.79
CA ASN A 222 8.47 17.13 -8.77
C ASN A 222 7.86 18.12 -7.78
#